data_AF-A0A8B6HET5-F1
#
_entry.id   AF-A0A8B6HET5-F1
#
_cell.length_a   1.000
_cell.length_b   1.000
_cell.length_c   1.000
_cell.angle_alpha   90.00
_cell.angle_beta   90.00
_cell.angle_gamma   90.00
#
_symmetry.space_group_name_H-M   'P 1'
#
loop_
_entity.id
_entity.type
_entity.pdbx_description
1 polymer ?
#
loop_
_entity_poly.entity_id
_entity_poly.type
_entity_poly.pdbx_seq_one_letter_code
_entity_poly.pdbx_strand_id
1 'polypeptide(L)'
;MNQLGIQRKAIHVICNIPVSIYGLTFTGGTVDGFLALPSKSLGNKYIVSSFTPWKSSEPLSNSNFGIIGIDQSTNVTINFRIAGGSVTYNNIQYGNNDTLSIHLTKFDTFYLSSHYDLSGTLVAASSPVAVMSGVRTSYLRNGWGNHMEEMILPNEHLGRDFIVPELYDSQCNFRIFAQEYSRVRINNSIIIQYLDIRRGGLREFENYNLYTLQSSAPVQVQLYCNGVYSTADAFMVTLPSVQHFKSSYKYPVVNDFKYSSPPQHFYITVIIQSNARTGLRLDDKDIVKYEMISNITLESTLYSVITVEQSVGLHEIKQQHEIPFGLIVYGRNQYSGYGFPAGFATKIKP
;
A
#
# COMPACT_ATOMS: atom_id res chain seq x y z
N MET A 1 -1.17 -21.88 15.29
CA MET A 1 -1.50 -22.73 14.11
C MET A 1 -1.20 -21.92 12.86
N ASN A 2 -0.20 -22.33 12.09
CA ASN A 2 0.12 -21.70 10.80
C ASN A 2 -1.03 -22.03 9.83
N GLN A 3 -1.88 -21.05 9.53
CA GLN A 3 -3.05 -21.22 8.66
C GLN A 3 -2.66 -21.23 7.17
N LEU A 4 -1.73 -22.11 6.78
CA LEU A 4 -1.34 -22.27 5.38
C LEU A 4 -2.37 -23.15 4.68
N GLY A 5 -3.02 -22.66 3.64
CA GLY A 5 -4.00 -23.47 2.90
C GLY A 5 -4.94 -22.69 2.01
N ILE A 6 -5.69 -23.46 1.22
CA ILE A 6 -6.81 -22.98 0.42
C ILE A 6 -8.07 -23.02 1.28
N GLN A 7 -8.80 -21.92 1.29
CA GLN A 7 -10.07 -21.74 2.00
C GLN A 7 -11.06 -21.03 1.09
N ARG A 8 -12.31 -20.87 1.51
CA ARG A 8 -13.33 -20.12 0.77
C ARG A 8 -13.80 -18.93 1.59
N LYS A 9 -13.01 -17.85 1.58
CA LYS A 9 -13.21 -16.66 2.43
C LYS A 9 -13.28 -15.34 1.64
N ALA A 10 -13.43 -15.40 0.32
CA ALA A 10 -13.54 -14.20 -0.50
C ALA A 10 -14.87 -13.47 -0.24
N ILE A 11 -14.81 -12.14 -0.20
CA ILE A 11 -15.99 -11.27 -0.22
C ILE A 11 -16.07 -10.65 -1.63
N HIS A 12 -17.21 -10.79 -2.28
CA HIS A 12 -17.45 -10.21 -3.60
C HIS A 12 -18.65 -9.26 -3.53
N VAL A 13 -18.39 -7.98 -3.76
CA VAL A 13 -19.41 -6.93 -3.73
C VAL A 13 -19.82 -6.59 -5.17
N ILE A 14 -21.11 -6.68 -5.45
CA ILE A 14 -21.69 -6.38 -6.76
C ILE A 14 -22.45 -5.06 -6.67
N CYS A 15 -22.14 -4.13 -7.57
CA CYS A 15 -22.79 -2.83 -7.64
C CYS A 15 -23.23 -2.54 -9.08
N ASN A 16 -24.35 -1.84 -9.24
CA ASN A 16 -24.87 -1.37 -10.53
C ASN A 16 -24.32 0.03 -10.90
N ILE A 17 -23.58 0.67 -10.01
CA ILE A 17 -22.90 1.94 -10.22
C ILE A 17 -21.41 1.82 -9.83
N PRO A 18 -20.52 2.67 -10.37
CA PRO A 18 -19.15 2.74 -9.90
C PRO A 18 -19.09 3.12 -8.41
N VAL A 19 -18.40 2.31 -7.61
CA VAL A 19 -18.14 2.56 -6.18
C VAL A 19 -16.65 2.38 -5.88
N SER A 20 -16.18 3.07 -4.85
CA SER A 20 -14.92 2.74 -4.17
C SER A 20 -15.26 1.91 -2.92
N ILE A 21 -14.50 0.85 -2.68
CA ILE A 21 -14.67 -0.01 -1.50
C ILE A 21 -13.38 0.05 -0.70
N TYR A 22 -13.51 0.30 0.59
CA TYR A 22 -12.39 0.34 1.54
C TYR A 22 -12.61 -0.77 2.56
N GLY A 23 -11.58 -1.56 2.81
CA GLY A 23 -11.54 -2.53 3.90
C GLY A 23 -10.86 -1.91 5.11
N LEU A 24 -11.35 -2.26 6.30
CA LEU A 24 -10.66 -2.03 7.56
C LEU A 24 -10.62 -3.32 8.35
N THR A 25 -9.44 -3.66 8.86
CA THR A 25 -9.22 -4.90 9.59
C THR A 25 -8.79 -4.60 11.01
N PHE A 26 -9.40 -5.32 11.96
CA PHE A 26 -9.11 -5.22 13.38
C PHE A 26 -8.52 -6.53 13.89
N THR A 27 -7.26 -6.50 14.31
CA THR A 27 -6.60 -7.70 14.85
C THR A 27 -5.83 -7.34 16.12
N GLY A 28 -6.17 -7.98 17.23
CA GLY A 28 -5.37 -7.85 18.47
C GLY A 28 -5.36 -6.45 19.09
N GLY A 29 -6.25 -5.55 18.69
CA GLY A 29 -6.25 -4.14 19.12
C GLY A 29 -5.56 -3.17 18.16
N THR A 30 -5.03 -3.70 17.05
CA THR A 30 -4.40 -2.95 15.97
C THR A 30 -5.40 -2.83 14.81
N VAL A 31 -5.36 -1.74 14.04
CA VAL A 31 -6.15 -1.53 12.82
C VAL A 31 -5.23 -1.30 11.63
N ASP A 32 -5.64 -1.68 10.43
CA ASP A 32 -5.15 -1.09 9.19
C ASP A 32 -6.30 -1.03 8.17
N GLY A 33 -6.11 -0.29 7.09
CA GLY A 33 -7.08 -0.17 6.01
C GLY A 33 -6.47 -0.42 4.64
N PHE A 34 -7.32 -0.73 3.66
CA PHE A 34 -6.88 -0.93 2.28
C PHE A 34 -7.96 -0.50 1.29
N LEU A 35 -7.54 -0.16 0.08
CA LEU A 35 -8.46 0.06 -1.04
C LEU A 35 -8.73 -1.27 -1.76
N ALA A 36 -9.97 -1.74 -1.74
CA ALA A 36 -10.35 -2.92 -2.53
C ALA A 36 -10.47 -2.55 -4.02
N LEU A 37 -9.70 -3.27 -4.85
CA LEU A 37 -9.69 -3.07 -6.30
C LEU A 37 -10.94 -3.71 -6.94
N PRO A 38 -11.63 -3.02 -7.87
CA PRO A 38 -12.69 -3.62 -8.66
C PRO A 38 -12.17 -4.81 -9.47
N SER A 39 -12.98 -5.86 -9.66
CA SER A 39 -12.57 -7.07 -10.38
C SER A 39 -12.02 -6.80 -11.80
N LYS A 40 -12.49 -5.74 -12.46
CA LYS A 40 -12.02 -5.28 -13.79
C LYS A 40 -10.61 -4.66 -13.80
N SER A 41 -10.05 -4.37 -12.63
CA SER A 41 -8.72 -3.80 -12.44
C SER A 41 -7.78 -4.79 -11.74
N LEU A 42 -8.22 -6.04 -11.57
CA LEU A 42 -7.36 -7.12 -11.15
C LEU A 42 -6.55 -7.64 -12.34
N GLY A 43 -5.40 -8.20 -12.02
CA GLY A 43 -4.44 -8.67 -13.00
C GLY A 43 -3.98 -10.08 -12.71
N ASN A 44 -2.95 -10.51 -13.43
CA ASN A 44 -2.44 -11.87 -13.35
C ASN A 44 -0.98 -11.95 -12.89
N LYS A 45 -0.32 -10.82 -12.64
CA LYS A 45 1.06 -10.78 -12.12
C LYS A 45 1.14 -9.77 -10.98
N TYR A 46 1.85 -10.15 -9.91
CA TYR A 46 2.02 -9.33 -8.71
C TYR A 46 3.42 -9.54 -8.10
N ILE A 47 3.89 -8.55 -7.33
CA ILE A 47 5.02 -8.68 -6.38
C ILE A 47 4.49 -8.46 -4.99
N VAL A 48 4.74 -9.41 -4.10
CA VAL A 48 4.34 -9.30 -2.70
C VAL A 48 5.16 -8.18 -2.04
N SER A 49 4.46 -7.19 -1.49
CA SER A 49 5.04 -6.05 -0.76
C SER A 49 4.80 -6.18 0.75
N SER A 50 5.36 -7.22 1.34
CA SER A 50 5.27 -7.45 2.79
C SER A 50 6.30 -6.61 3.55
N PHE A 51 6.53 -6.89 4.82
CA PHE A 51 7.53 -6.24 5.63
C PHE A 51 8.27 -7.23 6.52
N THR A 52 9.46 -6.85 6.98
CA THR A 52 10.30 -7.69 7.84
C THR A 52 9.54 -8.02 9.13
N PRO A 53 9.33 -9.31 9.45
CA PRO A 53 8.74 -9.70 10.72
C PRO A 53 9.65 -9.31 11.90
N TRP A 54 9.08 -8.99 13.06
CA TRP A 54 9.82 -8.55 14.24
C TRP A 54 10.88 -9.54 14.74
N LYS A 55 10.46 -10.74 15.15
CA LYS A 55 11.32 -11.79 15.70
C LYS A 55 10.76 -13.14 15.34
N SER A 56 11.59 -14.01 14.77
CA SER A 56 11.17 -15.37 14.40
C SER A 56 10.72 -16.23 15.59
N SER A 57 11.12 -15.87 16.81
CA SER A 57 10.67 -16.52 18.06
C SER A 57 9.26 -16.11 18.49
N GLU A 58 8.70 -15.03 17.95
CA GLU A 58 7.37 -14.52 18.33
C GLU A 58 6.30 -15.15 17.43
N PRO A 59 5.31 -15.89 17.99
CA PRO A 59 4.37 -16.68 17.19
C PRO A 59 3.52 -15.90 16.17
N LEU A 60 3.33 -14.60 16.38
CA LEU A 60 2.51 -13.73 15.54
C LEU A 60 3.33 -12.83 14.60
N SER A 61 4.66 -12.86 14.74
CA SER A 61 5.60 -12.10 13.92
C SER A 61 5.78 -12.77 12.56
N ASN A 62 4.81 -12.54 11.66
CA ASN A 62 4.77 -13.18 10.36
C ASN A 62 4.55 -12.21 9.20
N SER A 63 5.37 -12.33 8.18
CA SER A 63 5.11 -11.81 6.84
C SER A 63 4.03 -12.68 6.20
N ASN A 64 3.09 -12.08 5.46
CA ASN A 64 2.00 -12.82 4.84
C ASN A 64 1.54 -12.23 3.51
N PHE A 65 0.89 -13.07 2.72
CA PHE A 65 0.10 -12.65 1.57
C PHE A 65 -1.05 -13.62 1.33
N GLY A 66 -2.09 -13.15 0.67
CA GLY A 66 -3.25 -13.92 0.25
C GLY A 66 -3.53 -13.76 -1.23
N ILE A 67 -4.00 -14.82 -1.89
CA ILE A 67 -4.38 -14.82 -3.31
C ILE A 67 -5.83 -15.26 -3.40
N ILE A 68 -6.66 -14.50 -4.11
CA ILE A 68 -8.09 -14.73 -4.24
C ILE A 68 -8.41 -15.05 -5.71
N GLY A 69 -8.90 -16.26 -5.96
CA GLY A 69 -9.42 -16.65 -7.27
C GLY A 69 -10.79 -16.01 -7.53
N ILE A 70 -10.96 -15.39 -8.69
CA ILE A 70 -12.26 -14.80 -9.10
C ILE A 70 -12.92 -15.49 -10.30
N ASP A 71 -12.16 -16.35 -10.97
CA ASP A 71 -12.60 -17.17 -12.12
C ASP A 71 -12.75 -18.64 -11.74
N GLN A 72 -13.45 -19.42 -12.57
CA GLN A 72 -13.82 -20.80 -12.26
C GLN A 72 -12.62 -21.75 -12.14
N SER A 73 -11.51 -21.43 -12.79
CA SER A 73 -10.33 -22.29 -12.85
C SER A 73 -9.10 -21.43 -13.10
N THR A 74 -8.32 -21.19 -12.03
CA THR A 74 -7.11 -20.38 -12.08
C THR A 74 -5.93 -21.18 -11.54
N ASN A 75 -5.00 -21.53 -12.42
CA ASN A 75 -3.67 -21.99 -12.02
C ASN A 75 -2.82 -20.79 -11.62
N VAL A 76 -2.19 -20.88 -10.44
CA VAL A 76 -1.33 -19.84 -9.87
C VAL A 76 0.05 -20.43 -9.59
N THR A 77 1.08 -19.69 -9.97
CA THR A 77 2.50 -19.99 -9.75
C THR A 77 3.09 -18.93 -8.83
N ILE A 78 3.69 -19.37 -7.73
CA ILE A 78 4.30 -18.52 -6.71
C ILE A 78 5.80 -18.81 -6.73
N ASN A 79 6.60 -17.82 -7.12
CA ASN A 79 8.06 -17.90 -7.08
C ASN A 79 8.57 -17.14 -5.84
N PHE A 80 9.05 -17.90 -4.85
CA PHE A 80 9.38 -17.36 -3.54
C PHE A 80 10.66 -16.52 -3.53
N ARG A 81 10.62 -15.39 -2.81
CA ARG A 81 11.80 -14.64 -2.40
C ARG A 81 11.88 -14.65 -0.88
N ILE A 82 12.71 -15.54 -0.35
CA ILE A 82 12.82 -15.79 1.10
C ILE A 82 14.29 -15.83 1.46
N ALA A 83 14.82 -14.75 2.04
CA ALA A 83 16.21 -14.71 2.46
C ALA A 83 16.40 -15.50 3.77
N GLY A 84 17.34 -16.45 3.77
CA GLY A 84 17.77 -17.15 5.00
C GLY A 84 16.76 -18.11 5.60
N GLY A 85 15.76 -18.55 4.82
CA GLY A 85 14.67 -19.38 5.33
C GLY A 85 13.86 -20.09 4.26
N SER A 86 12.72 -20.62 4.68
CA SER A 86 11.80 -21.39 3.85
C SER A 86 10.39 -21.41 4.42
N VAL A 87 9.42 -21.78 3.61
CA VAL A 87 8.03 -22.03 4.00
C VAL A 87 7.66 -23.46 3.67
N THR A 88 6.77 -24.07 4.47
CA THR A 88 6.32 -25.45 4.25
C THR A 88 4.86 -25.46 3.83
N TYR A 89 4.54 -26.09 2.71
CA TYR A 89 3.17 -26.29 2.23
C TYR A 89 3.00 -27.74 1.79
N ASN A 90 1.93 -28.41 2.24
CA ASN A 90 1.67 -29.82 1.98
C ASN A 90 2.88 -30.74 2.24
N ASN A 91 3.57 -30.52 3.37
CA ASN A 91 4.80 -31.23 3.77
C ASN A 91 5.99 -31.07 2.82
N ILE A 92 5.94 -30.12 1.89
CA ILE A 92 7.05 -29.75 1.01
C ILE A 92 7.61 -28.40 1.45
N GLN A 93 8.93 -28.31 1.60
CA GLN A 93 9.64 -27.11 1.95
C GLN A 93 10.02 -26.33 0.68
N TYR A 94 9.78 -25.03 0.68
CA TYR A 94 10.09 -24.10 -0.40
C TYR A 94 10.98 -22.99 0.14
N GLY A 95 12.22 -22.91 -0.35
CA GLY A 95 13.20 -21.87 -0.04
C GLY A 95 13.21 -20.74 -1.08
N ASN A 96 14.30 -20.00 -1.10
CA ASN A 96 14.50 -18.91 -2.04
C ASN A 96 14.53 -19.41 -3.50
N ASN A 97 13.77 -18.74 -4.37
CA ASN A 97 13.58 -19.06 -5.80
C ASN A 97 12.82 -20.36 -6.09
N ASP A 98 12.42 -21.13 -5.07
CA ASP A 98 11.55 -22.27 -5.29
C ASP A 98 10.17 -21.81 -5.76
N THR A 99 9.47 -22.72 -6.44
CA THR A 99 8.21 -22.42 -7.08
C THR A 99 7.11 -23.37 -6.60
N LEU A 100 6.05 -22.79 -6.04
CA LEU A 100 4.83 -23.50 -5.68
C LEU A 100 3.77 -23.25 -6.76
N SER A 101 3.10 -24.31 -7.20
CA SER A 101 1.90 -24.21 -8.05
C SER A 101 0.68 -24.64 -7.27
N ILE A 102 -0.38 -23.84 -7.35
CA ILE A 102 -1.68 -24.11 -6.75
C ILE A 102 -2.79 -23.91 -7.78
N HIS A 103 -3.95 -24.49 -7.51
CA HIS A 103 -5.15 -24.30 -8.29
C HIS A 103 -6.22 -23.64 -7.42
N LEU A 104 -6.83 -22.57 -7.92
CA LEU A 104 -7.92 -21.85 -7.26
C LEU A 104 -9.15 -21.86 -8.16
N THR A 105 -10.30 -22.19 -7.58
CA THR A 105 -11.59 -21.93 -8.22
C THR A 105 -12.17 -20.61 -7.74
N LYS A 106 -13.32 -20.21 -8.28
CA LYS A 106 -13.92 -18.93 -7.97
C LYS A 106 -14.23 -18.83 -6.48
N PHE A 107 -13.68 -17.81 -5.83
CA PHE A 107 -13.76 -17.48 -4.40
C PHE A 107 -12.89 -18.35 -3.46
N ASP A 108 -12.04 -19.19 -4.03
CA ASP A 108 -10.98 -19.80 -3.24
C ASP A 108 -9.92 -18.76 -2.90
N THR A 109 -9.41 -18.84 -1.68
CA THR A 109 -8.39 -17.97 -1.11
C THR A 109 -7.23 -18.83 -0.66
N PHE A 110 -6.04 -18.59 -1.19
CA PHE A 110 -4.80 -19.14 -0.67
C PHE A 110 -4.16 -18.13 0.27
N TYR A 111 -3.83 -18.53 1.49
CA TYR A 111 -3.11 -17.67 2.45
C TYR A 111 -1.79 -18.31 2.82
N LEU A 112 -0.72 -17.50 2.79
CA LEU A 112 0.62 -17.90 3.19
C LEU A 112 1.17 -16.94 4.25
N SER A 113 1.76 -17.51 5.29
CA SER A 113 2.33 -16.81 6.45
C SER A 113 3.68 -17.42 6.81
N SER A 114 4.66 -16.58 7.10
CA SER A 114 6.05 -16.98 7.32
C SER A 114 6.73 -16.10 8.37
N HIS A 115 7.57 -16.71 9.21
CA HIS A 115 8.48 -15.97 10.10
C HIS A 115 9.62 -15.26 9.34
N TYR A 116 9.78 -15.55 8.04
CA TYR A 116 10.72 -14.89 7.14
C TYR A 116 9.98 -13.87 6.27
N ASP A 117 10.66 -12.78 5.89
CA ASP A 117 10.11 -11.78 4.98
C ASP A 117 9.84 -12.40 3.59
N LEU A 118 8.58 -12.31 3.13
CA LEU A 118 8.10 -12.79 1.83
C LEU A 118 8.17 -11.70 0.74
N SER A 119 8.64 -10.51 1.09
CA SER A 119 8.79 -9.37 0.18
C SER A 119 9.56 -9.75 -1.09
N GLY A 120 9.03 -9.35 -2.24
CA GLY A 120 9.61 -9.67 -3.54
C GLY A 120 9.12 -10.98 -4.15
N THR A 121 8.37 -11.81 -3.41
CA THR A 121 7.74 -13.03 -3.94
C THR A 121 6.85 -12.67 -5.13
N LEU A 122 6.99 -13.43 -6.22
CA LEU A 122 6.33 -13.15 -7.49
C LEU A 122 5.16 -14.10 -7.67
N VAL A 123 3.98 -13.54 -7.91
CA VAL A 123 2.76 -14.30 -8.19
C VAL A 123 2.45 -14.15 -9.67
N ALA A 124 2.20 -15.26 -10.35
CA ALA A 124 1.70 -15.29 -11.71
C ALA A 124 0.47 -16.22 -11.78
N ALA A 125 -0.56 -15.82 -12.50
CA ALA A 125 -1.80 -16.57 -12.63
C ALA A 125 -2.21 -16.71 -14.11
N SER A 126 -2.96 -17.77 -14.40
CA SER A 126 -3.54 -18.01 -15.73
C SER A 126 -4.80 -17.18 -16.01
N SER A 127 -5.38 -16.57 -14.97
CA SER A 127 -6.54 -15.68 -15.04
C SER A 127 -6.44 -14.64 -13.93
N PRO A 128 -7.16 -13.51 -14.00
CA PRO A 128 -7.08 -12.47 -12.98
C PRO A 128 -7.34 -13.00 -11.55
N VAL A 129 -6.58 -12.48 -10.60
CA VAL A 129 -6.70 -12.77 -9.15
C VAL A 129 -6.58 -11.48 -8.36
N ALA A 130 -7.11 -11.42 -7.14
CA ALA A 130 -6.72 -10.36 -6.20
C ALA A 130 -5.59 -10.85 -5.30
N VAL A 131 -4.67 -9.96 -4.94
CA VAL A 131 -3.58 -10.27 -4.00
C VAL A 131 -3.60 -9.28 -2.84
N MET A 132 -3.72 -9.83 -1.64
CA MET A 132 -3.52 -9.11 -0.38
C MET A 132 -2.08 -9.34 0.06
N SER A 133 -1.40 -8.32 0.55
CA SER A 133 -0.02 -8.42 1.06
C SER A 133 0.07 -7.69 2.38
N GLY A 134 0.84 -8.23 3.32
CA GLY A 134 0.93 -7.61 4.63
C GLY A 134 1.92 -8.27 5.56
N VAL A 135 1.92 -7.82 6.80
CA VAL A 135 2.65 -8.44 7.92
C VAL A 135 1.69 -8.48 9.09
N ARG A 136 1.65 -9.60 9.81
CA ARG A 136 0.75 -9.78 10.96
C ARG A 136 1.24 -9.01 12.17
N THR A 137 2.55 -8.93 12.34
CA THR A 137 3.20 -8.18 13.42
C THR A 137 4.60 -7.81 12.96
N SER A 138 4.86 -6.51 12.83
CA SER A 138 6.20 -5.97 12.67
C SER A 138 6.46 -4.82 13.63
N TYR A 139 7.72 -4.63 13.98
CA TYR A 139 8.22 -3.47 14.69
C TYR A 139 8.87 -2.53 13.70
N LEU A 140 8.20 -1.41 13.47
CA LEU A 140 8.83 -0.24 12.89
C LEU A 140 9.39 0.60 14.05
N ARG A 141 10.71 0.82 14.07
CA ARG A 141 11.40 1.67 15.06
C ARG A 141 11.04 1.30 16.52
N ASN A 142 10.62 2.27 17.33
CA ASN A 142 10.32 2.12 18.76
C ASN A 142 8.84 1.86 19.09
N GLY A 143 8.01 1.54 18.08
CA GLY A 143 6.56 1.31 18.26
C GLY A 143 6.22 -0.08 18.83
N TRP A 144 4.92 -0.38 18.96
CA TRP A 144 4.43 -1.73 19.26
C TRP A 144 4.35 -2.58 17.99
N GLY A 145 4.22 -3.90 18.16
CA GLY A 145 4.11 -4.84 17.05
C GLY A 145 2.73 -4.79 16.40
N ASN A 146 2.69 -4.46 15.11
CA ASN A 146 1.43 -4.16 14.42
C ASN A 146 1.22 -4.93 13.12
N HIS A 147 -0.05 -5.19 12.83
CA HIS A 147 -0.40 -5.71 11.51
C HIS A 147 -0.47 -4.56 10.51
N MET A 148 -0.07 -4.85 9.29
CA MET A 148 -0.22 -3.96 8.15
C MET A 148 -0.71 -4.79 6.98
N GLU A 149 -1.61 -4.24 6.17
CA GLU A 149 -2.16 -4.96 5.01
C GLU A 149 -2.58 -4.02 3.89
N GLU A 150 -2.41 -4.47 2.65
CA GLU A 150 -2.94 -3.79 1.46
C GLU A 150 -3.41 -4.78 0.40
N MET A 151 -4.41 -4.35 -0.38
CA MET A 151 -4.69 -4.98 -1.67
C MET A 151 -3.78 -4.35 -2.72
N ILE A 152 -2.74 -5.09 -3.11
CA ILE A 152 -1.70 -4.55 -3.98
C ILE A 152 -2.15 -4.46 -5.44
N LEU A 153 -1.59 -3.50 -6.17
CA LEU A 153 -1.82 -3.34 -7.61
C LEU A 153 -1.19 -4.49 -8.42
N PRO A 154 -1.84 -4.96 -9.49
CA PRO A 154 -1.19 -5.85 -10.45
C PRO A 154 -0.09 -5.13 -11.23
N ASN A 155 0.84 -5.90 -11.79
CA ASN A 155 2.02 -5.40 -12.49
C ASN A 155 1.69 -4.42 -13.62
N GLU A 156 0.65 -4.70 -14.40
CA GLU A 156 0.19 -3.86 -15.51
C GLU A 156 -0.38 -2.50 -15.07
N HIS A 157 -0.61 -2.32 -13.78
CA HIS A 157 -1.07 -1.06 -13.19
C HIS A 157 0.02 -0.36 -12.38
N LEU A 158 1.27 -0.82 -12.39
CA LEU A 158 2.36 -0.11 -11.72
C LEU A 158 2.77 1.15 -12.48
N GLY A 159 3.34 2.13 -11.76
CA GLY A 159 3.76 3.42 -12.30
C GLY A 159 5.28 3.60 -12.30
N ARG A 160 5.74 4.73 -12.83
CA ARG A 160 7.18 5.06 -12.94
C ARG A 160 7.59 6.30 -12.17
N ASP A 161 6.66 7.23 -11.98
CA ASP A 161 6.95 8.54 -11.42
C ASP A 161 6.17 8.72 -10.11
N PHE A 162 6.90 8.97 -9.03
CA PHE A 162 6.32 9.06 -7.71
C PHE A 162 6.82 10.31 -6.99
N ILE A 163 5.94 10.85 -6.16
CA ILE A 163 6.27 11.79 -5.11
C ILE A 163 5.98 11.05 -3.81
N VAL A 164 7.01 10.78 -3.02
CA VAL A 164 6.93 10.08 -1.74
C VAL A 164 6.74 11.14 -0.66
N PRO A 165 5.52 11.31 -0.12
CA PRO A 165 5.25 12.39 0.82
C PRO A 165 5.89 12.09 2.19
N GLU A 166 6.21 13.16 2.92
CA GLU A 166 6.26 13.10 4.38
C GLU A 166 4.82 13.15 4.89
N LEU A 167 4.41 12.12 5.63
CA LEU A 167 3.06 12.10 6.22
C LEU A 167 3.11 12.83 7.56
N TYR A 168 2.28 13.87 7.71
CA TYR A 168 2.23 14.67 8.93
C TYR A 168 2.01 13.76 10.13
N ASP A 169 2.76 14.04 11.20
CA ASP A 169 2.65 13.36 12.47
C ASP A 169 2.88 11.84 12.38
N SER A 170 3.58 11.39 11.33
CA SER A 170 3.96 10.00 11.08
C SER A 170 5.43 9.91 10.65
N GLN A 171 6.07 8.78 10.97
CA GLN A 171 7.40 8.42 10.48
C GLN A 171 7.28 7.17 9.62
N CYS A 172 7.73 7.25 8.38
CA CYS A 172 7.63 6.12 7.46
C CYS A 172 9.00 5.61 7.02
N ASN A 173 9.02 4.36 6.59
CA ASN A 173 9.97 3.87 5.60
C ASN A 173 9.21 3.69 4.28
N PHE A 174 9.93 3.69 3.16
CA PHE A 174 9.34 3.28 1.89
C PHE A 174 10.18 2.18 1.25
N ARG A 175 9.51 1.19 0.66
CA ARG A 175 10.14 0.15 -0.14
C ARG A 175 9.76 0.32 -1.61
N ILE A 176 10.74 0.16 -2.48
CA ILE A 176 10.58 0.13 -3.94
C ILE A 176 10.77 -1.31 -4.40
N PHE A 177 9.77 -1.87 -5.07
CA PHE A 177 9.77 -3.24 -5.57
C PHE A 177 9.78 -3.25 -7.10
N ALA A 178 10.68 -4.04 -7.69
CA ALA A 178 10.82 -4.11 -9.15
C ALA A 178 10.40 -5.48 -9.70
N GLN A 179 9.49 -5.46 -10.68
CA GLN A 179 9.00 -6.65 -11.40
C GLN A 179 9.93 -7.12 -12.51
N GLU A 180 10.75 -6.20 -12.98
CA GLU A 180 11.77 -6.38 -13.98
C GLU A 180 12.99 -5.55 -13.56
N TYR A 181 14.05 -5.57 -14.36
CA TYR A 181 15.18 -4.68 -14.08
C TYR A 181 14.71 -3.23 -14.23
N SER A 182 14.94 -2.42 -13.20
CA SER A 182 14.63 -1.00 -13.22
C SER A 182 15.77 -0.21 -12.61
N ARG A 183 16.20 0.84 -13.33
CA ARG A 183 17.06 1.88 -12.78
C ARG A 183 16.17 2.95 -12.19
N VAL A 184 16.34 3.22 -10.90
CA VAL A 184 15.56 4.17 -10.13
C VAL A 184 16.42 5.37 -9.78
N ARG A 185 15.97 6.56 -10.15
CA ARG A 185 16.48 7.85 -9.70
C ARG A 185 15.67 8.30 -8.50
N ILE A 186 16.34 8.56 -7.37
CA ILE A 186 15.74 9.07 -6.14
C ILE A 186 16.30 10.45 -5.85
N ASN A 187 15.45 11.42 -5.55
CA ASN A 187 15.86 12.79 -5.26
C ASN A 187 15.06 13.39 -4.11
N ASN A 188 15.73 13.88 -3.06
CA ASN A 188 15.12 14.58 -1.93
C ASN A 188 15.43 16.09 -1.90
N SER A 189 15.69 16.67 -3.07
CA SER A 189 16.13 18.07 -3.28
C SER A 189 17.54 18.42 -2.77
N ILE A 190 18.17 17.55 -1.99
CA ILE A 190 19.54 17.73 -1.49
C ILE A 190 20.50 16.75 -2.19
N ILE A 191 20.08 15.48 -2.29
CA ILE A 191 20.88 14.37 -2.80
C ILE A 191 20.10 13.67 -3.90
N ILE A 192 20.80 13.34 -4.99
CA ILE A 192 20.30 12.48 -6.06
C ILE A 192 21.05 11.15 -5.99
N GLN A 193 20.30 10.04 -5.98
CA GLN A 193 20.84 8.68 -5.99
C GLN A 193 20.29 7.90 -7.18
N TYR A 194 21.11 7.01 -7.71
CA TYR A 194 20.72 6.06 -8.75
C TYR A 194 20.91 4.64 -8.22
N LEU A 195 19.92 3.80 -8.44
CA LEU A 195 19.89 2.43 -7.93
C LEU A 195 19.39 1.50 -9.00
N ASP A 196 20.03 0.35 -9.12
CA ASP A 196 19.55 -0.72 -9.98
C ASP A 196 18.83 -1.77 -9.11
N ILE A 197 17.58 -2.03 -9.43
CA ILE A 197 16.75 -3.05 -8.78
C ILE A 197 16.43 -4.13 -9.81
N ARG A 198 16.83 -5.38 -9.55
CA ARG A 198 16.53 -6.53 -10.41
C ARG A 198 15.13 -7.06 -10.12
N ARG A 199 14.59 -7.85 -11.05
CA ARG A 199 13.30 -8.57 -10.89
C ARG A 199 13.18 -9.32 -9.56
N GLY A 200 12.12 -9.05 -8.81
CA GLY A 200 11.87 -9.61 -7.47
C GLY A 200 12.73 -8.98 -6.37
N GLY A 201 13.55 -7.99 -6.70
CA GLY A 201 14.36 -7.24 -5.75
C GLY A 201 13.60 -6.04 -5.18
N LEU A 202 14.10 -5.56 -4.05
CA LEU A 202 13.60 -4.35 -3.40
C LEU A 202 14.74 -3.47 -2.86
N ARG A 203 14.42 -2.22 -2.58
CA ARG A 203 15.25 -1.28 -1.79
C ARG A 203 14.37 -0.58 -0.77
N GLU A 204 14.86 -0.45 0.45
CA GLU A 204 14.19 0.24 1.55
C GLU A 204 14.93 1.54 1.88
N PHE A 205 14.17 2.58 2.19
CA PHE A 205 14.67 3.89 2.60
C PHE A 205 13.88 4.38 3.80
N GLU A 206 14.56 5.10 4.68
CA GLU A 206 13.90 5.88 5.72
C GLU A 206 13.28 7.14 5.07
N ASN A 207 12.04 7.45 5.43
CA ASN A 207 11.29 8.58 4.89
C ASN A 207 11.34 9.77 5.86
N TYR A 208 12.46 10.49 5.86
CA TYR A 208 12.62 11.71 6.70
C TYR A 208 12.31 13.01 5.98
N ASN A 209 12.09 12.96 4.66
CA ASN A 209 11.95 14.12 3.81
C ASN A 209 10.98 13.79 2.67
N LEU A 210 10.65 14.80 1.87
CA LEU A 210 9.95 14.61 0.60
C LEU A 210 10.91 14.02 -0.46
N TYR A 211 10.51 12.94 -1.15
CA TYR A 211 11.29 12.36 -2.26
C TYR A 211 10.53 12.39 -3.58
N THR A 212 11.27 12.47 -4.68
CA THR A 212 10.80 12.09 -6.01
C THR A 212 11.51 10.81 -6.45
N LEU A 213 10.75 9.93 -7.11
CA LEU A 213 11.25 8.70 -7.70
C LEU A 213 10.90 8.68 -9.18
N GLN A 214 11.87 8.32 -10.02
CA GLN A 214 11.66 8.07 -11.44
C GLN A 214 12.33 6.74 -11.79
N SER A 215 11.61 5.84 -12.44
CA SER A 215 12.10 4.51 -12.76
C SER A 215 12.05 4.21 -14.26
N SER A 216 13.06 3.50 -14.77
CA SER A 216 13.10 3.12 -16.20
C SER A 216 12.02 2.11 -16.60
N ALA A 217 11.54 1.32 -15.63
CA ALA A 217 10.45 0.37 -15.77
C ALA A 217 9.48 0.52 -14.58
N PRO A 218 8.19 0.15 -14.73
CA PRO A 218 7.20 0.28 -13.66
C PRO A 218 7.62 -0.43 -12.37
N VAL A 219 7.45 0.25 -11.24
CA VAL A 219 7.76 -0.25 -9.89
C VAL A 219 6.56 -0.09 -8.98
N GLN A 220 6.52 -0.88 -7.91
CA GLN A 220 5.60 -0.67 -6.81
C GLN A 220 6.32 0.07 -5.68
N VAL A 221 5.70 1.11 -5.14
CA VAL A 221 6.22 1.85 -3.99
C VAL A 221 5.22 1.72 -2.85
N GLN A 222 5.71 1.27 -1.70
CA GLN A 222 4.90 1.04 -0.51
C GLN A 222 5.45 1.86 0.64
N LEU A 223 4.59 2.62 1.32
CA LEU A 223 4.92 3.25 2.59
C LEU A 223 4.61 2.28 3.72
N TYR A 224 5.47 2.27 4.73
CA TYR A 224 5.28 1.58 6.01
C TYR A 224 5.50 2.61 7.11
N CYS A 225 4.44 3.01 7.79
CA CYS A 225 4.41 4.20 8.63
C CYS A 225 4.07 3.83 10.06
N ASN A 226 4.59 4.62 11.01
CA ASN A 226 4.22 4.63 12.43
C ASN A 226 3.92 6.05 12.88
N GLY A 227 3.29 6.24 14.04
CA GLY A 227 3.25 7.56 14.67
C GLY A 227 4.61 8.04 15.18
N VAL A 228 4.78 9.36 15.24
CA VAL A 228 6.03 10.02 15.71
C VAL A 228 6.29 9.76 17.20
N TYR A 229 5.24 9.68 18.00
CA TYR A 229 5.32 9.21 19.39
C TYR A 229 5.24 7.69 19.36
N SER A 230 6.20 7.03 20.02
CA SER A 230 6.51 5.59 20.00
C SER A 230 5.39 4.64 20.45
N THR A 231 4.13 5.05 20.37
CA THR A 231 2.95 4.33 20.79
C THR A 231 1.94 4.12 19.66
N ALA A 232 1.91 4.96 18.61
CA ALA A 232 0.93 4.85 17.54
C ALA A 232 1.31 3.77 16.51
N ASP A 233 0.36 2.87 16.22
CA ASP A 233 0.62 1.65 15.45
C ASP A 233 1.01 1.87 14.00
N ALA A 234 1.60 0.81 13.46
CA ALA A 234 2.01 0.72 12.08
C ALA A 234 0.83 0.58 11.12
N PHE A 235 0.92 1.24 9.97
CA PHE A 235 0.05 1.02 8.81
C PHE A 235 0.90 1.02 7.54
N MET A 236 0.39 0.41 6.46
CA MET A 236 1.03 0.47 5.16
C MET A 236 0.14 1.11 4.10
N VAL A 237 0.75 1.82 3.14
CA VAL A 237 0.00 2.49 2.05
C VAL A 237 0.64 2.20 0.71
N THR A 238 -0.12 1.64 -0.24
CA THR A 238 0.36 1.56 -1.63
C THR A 238 0.38 2.96 -2.22
N LEU A 239 1.57 3.50 -2.47
CA LEU A 239 1.73 4.88 -2.91
C LEU A 239 1.26 5.02 -4.38
N PRO A 240 0.28 5.88 -4.68
CA PRO A 240 -0.09 6.17 -6.06
C PRO A 240 1.06 6.86 -6.79
N SER A 241 1.37 6.35 -7.97
CA SER A 241 2.20 7.08 -8.94
C SER A 241 1.45 8.30 -9.48
N VAL A 242 2.17 9.26 -10.07
CA VAL A 242 1.55 10.41 -10.74
C VAL A 242 0.59 9.96 -11.85
N GLN A 243 0.89 8.82 -12.50
CA GLN A 243 0.01 8.20 -13.50
C GLN A 243 -1.34 7.73 -12.95
N HIS A 244 -1.46 7.54 -11.63
CA HIS A 244 -2.68 7.08 -10.97
C HIS A 244 -3.58 8.21 -10.48
N PHE A 245 -3.15 9.46 -10.61
CA PHE A 245 -3.86 10.59 -10.04
C PHE A 245 -5.24 10.76 -10.70
N LYS A 246 -6.22 11.19 -9.91
CA LYS A 246 -7.60 11.45 -10.34
C LYS A 246 -7.96 12.91 -10.02
N SER A 247 -9.00 13.40 -10.67
CA SER A 247 -9.55 14.75 -10.41
C SER A 247 -10.54 14.80 -9.25
N SER A 248 -10.99 13.64 -8.73
CA SER A 248 -11.94 13.56 -7.63
C SER A 248 -11.87 12.21 -6.91
N TYR A 249 -12.09 12.28 -5.59
CA TYR A 249 -12.10 11.16 -4.67
C TYR A 249 -13.24 11.30 -3.67
N LYS A 250 -13.92 10.19 -3.40
CA LYS A 250 -14.80 10.02 -2.24
C LYS A 250 -14.17 9.00 -1.31
N TYR A 251 -13.99 9.32 -0.04
CA TYR A 251 -13.27 8.48 0.89
C TYR A 251 -13.87 8.56 2.30
N PRO A 252 -13.87 7.44 3.06
CA PRO A 252 -14.28 7.44 4.44
C PRO A 252 -13.13 7.86 5.37
N VAL A 253 -13.47 8.54 6.45
CA VAL A 253 -12.63 8.71 7.64
C VAL A 253 -13.38 8.06 8.78
N VAL A 254 -12.74 7.10 9.45
CA VAL A 254 -13.40 6.23 10.43
C VAL A 254 -12.66 6.27 11.75
N ASN A 255 -13.42 6.30 12.83
CA ASN A 255 -12.91 6.24 14.19
C ASN A 255 -13.39 4.96 14.85
N ASP A 256 -12.79 3.85 14.43
CA ASP A 256 -13.17 2.51 14.91
C ASP A 256 -11.98 1.86 15.64
N PHE A 257 -11.25 2.64 16.43
CA PHE A 257 -10.13 2.10 17.20
C PHE A 257 -10.64 1.36 18.44
N LYS A 258 -10.17 0.12 18.65
CA LYS A 258 -10.52 -0.69 19.83
C LYS A 258 -10.27 0.05 21.16
N TYR A 259 -9.17 0.79 21.23
CA TYR A 259 -8.82 1.64 22.38
C TYR A 259 -9.00 3.09 21.97
N SER A 260 -10.17 3.66 22.23
CA SER A 260 -10.52 5.04 21.91
C SER A 260 -9.92 6.05 22.90
N SER A 261 -8.60 6.01 23.10
CA SER A 261 -7.89 6.99 23.93
C SER A 261 -7.52 8.23 23.10
N PRO A 262 -8.06 9.41 23.44
CA PRO A 262 -7.69 10.66 22.77
C PRO A 262 -6.23 11.06 23.09
N PRO A 263 -5.60 11.90 22.24
CA PRO A 263 -6.19 12.52 21.05
C PRO A 263 -6.19 11.58 19.83
N GLN A 264 -7.19 11.77 18.98
CA GLN A 264 -7.38 11.05 17.72
C GLN A 264 -7.22 12.05 16.58
N HIS A 265 -6.44 11.69 15.58
CA HIS A 265 -6.14 12.58 14.47
C HIS A 265 -6.31 11.85 13.15
N PHE A 266 -7.00 12.50 12.22
CA PHE A 266 -7.28 11.97 10.90
C PHE A 266 -6.82 12.99 9.88
N TYR A 267 -6.17 12.51 8.83
CA TYR A 267 -5.53 13.37 7.86
C TYR A 267 -5.77 12.83 6.45
N ILE A 268 -5.78 13.77 5.51
CA ILE A 268 -5.47 13.47 4.12
C ILE A 268 -4.17 14.12 3.72
N THR A 269 -3.38 13.43 2.89
CA THR A 269 -2.28 14.04 2.16
C THR A 269 -2.62 14.08 0.68
N VAL A 270 -2.61 15.29 0.11
CA VAL A 270 -2.88 15.56 -1.30
C VAL A 270 -1.56 15.91 -2.00
N ILE A 271 -1.32 15.28 -3.14
CA ILE A 271 -0.17 15.55 -4.01
C ILE A 271 -0.68 16.11 -5.33
N ILE A 272 -0.40 17.38 -5.61
CA ILE A 272 -0.96 18.10 -6.77
C ILE A 272 0.07 19.05 -7.39
N GLN A 273 -0.05 19.34 -8.68
CA GLN A 273 0.72 20.43 -9.30
C GLN A 273 0.46 21.75 -8.54
N SER A 274 1.51 22.48 -8.18
CA SER A 274 1.39 23.62 -7.25
C SER A 274 0.48 24.74 -7.78
N ASN A 275 0.47 24.95 -9.10
CA ASN A 275 -0.41 25.92 -9.75
C ASN A 275 -1.89 25.53 -9.77
N ALA A 276 -2.22 24.26 -9.51
CA ALA A 276 -3.58 23.73 -9.50
C ALA A 276 -4.23 23.67 -8.10
N ARG A 277 -3.45 23.98 -7.05
CA ARG A 277 -3.85 23.88 -5.63
C ARG A 277 -5.11 24.69 -5.30
N THR A 278 -5.23 25.91 -5.84
CA THR A 278 -6.37 26.81 -5.56
C THR A 278 -7.69 26.28 -6.12
N GLY A 279 -7.66 25.31 -7.04
CA GLY A 279 -8.84 24.65 -7.58
C GLY A 279 -9.33 23.46 -6.77
N LEU A 280 -8.68 23.08 -5.67
CA LEU A 280 -9.13 22.00 -4.79
C LEU A 280 -10.36 22.45 -3.98
N ARG A 281 -11.34 21.55 -3.87
CA ARG A 281 -12.54 21.70 -3.04
C ARG A 281 -12.72 20.47 -2.19
N LEU A 282 -12.77 20.65 -0.87
CA LEU A 282 -13.09 19.62 0.11
C LEU A 282 -14.52 19.87 0.60
N ASP A 283 -15.41 18.90 0.39
CA ASP A 283 -16.85 19.00 0.67
C ASP A 283 -17.46 20.31 0.15
N ASP A 284 -17.17 20.60 -1.13
CA ASP A 284 -17.57 21.81 -1.86
C ASP A 284 -17.01 23.14 -1.34
N LYS A 285 -16.07 23.11 -0.38
CA LYS A 285 -15.46 24.31 0.23
C LYS A 285 -13.99 24.44 -0.13
N ASP A 286 -13.50 25.68 -0.07
CA ASP A 286 -12.06 25.97 -0.18
C ASP A 286 -11.30 25.38 1.01
N ILE A 287 -10.08 24.89 0.76
CA ILE A 287 -9.17 24.45 1.82
C ILE A 287 -8.42 25.67 2.33
N VAL A 288 -8.77 26.12 3.54
CA VAL A 288 -8.23 27.35 4.15
C VAL A 288 -7.15 27.11 5.20
N LYS A 289 -7.01 25.86 5.69
CA LYS A 289 -6.01 25.45 6.69
C LYS A 289 -5.26 24.22 6.19
N TYR A 290 -3.93 24.25 6.35
CA TYR A 290 -3.06 23.12 6.09
C TYR A 290 -2.26 22.85 7.37
N GLU A 291 -2.17 21.58 7.79
CA GLU A 291 -1.29 21.19 8.91
C GLU A 291 0.18 21.17 8.47
N MET A 292 0.40 20.85 7.19
CA MET A 292 1.71 20.84 6.55
C MET A 292 1.57 21.18 5.08
N ILE A 293 2.55 21.91 4.56
CA ILE A 293 2.74 22.10 3.13
C ILE A 293 4.22 22.05 2.79
N SER A 294 4.55 21.26 1.77
CA SER A 294 5.88 21.18 1.19
C SER A 294 5.77 21.17 -0.34
N ASN A 295 6.86 21.53 -1.01
CA ASN A 295 6.92 21.51 -2.47
C ASN A 295 8.14 20.71 -2.93
N ILE A 296 7.98 19.98 -4.04
CA ILE A 296 9.08 19.28 -4.70
C ILE A 296 8.90 19.33 -6.21
N THR A 297 10.02 19.39 -6.92
CA THR A 297 10.03 19.33 -8.37
C THR A 297 10.26 17.89 -8.82
N LEU A 298 9.29 17.35 -9.57
CA LEU A 298 9.44 16.13 -10.33
C LEU A 298 9.60 16.52 -11.80
N GLU A 299 10.74 16.19 -12.38
CA GLU A 299 11.16 16.66 -13.72
C GLU A 299 11.17 18.19 -13.82
N SER A 300 10.25 18.76 -14.59
CA SER A 300 10.06 20.20 -14.79
C SER A 300 8.81 20.74 -14.06
N THR A 301 8.06 19.88 -13.39
CA THR A 301 6.78 20.24 -12.77
C THR A 301 6.95 20.38 -11.26
N LEU A 302 6.55 21.54 -10.73
CA LEU A 302 6.49 21.78 -9.29
C LEU A 302 5.18 21.20 -8.73
N TYR A 303 5.32 20.31 -7.76
CA TYR A 303 4.21 19.74 -7.01
C TYR A 303 4.19 20.27 -5.59
N SER A 304 2.98 20.47 -5.06
CA SER A 304 2.73 20.68 -3.64
C SER A 304 2.21 19.39 -3.02
N VAL A 305 2.77 19.06 -1.86
CA VAL A 305 2.26 18.03 -0.95
C VAL A 305 1.66 18.76 0.24
N ILE A 306 0.34 18.62 0.41
CA ILE A 306 -0.42 19.30 1.46
C ILE A 306 -1.08 18.28 2.36
N THR A 307 -1.10 18.56 3.66
CA THR A 307 -1.83 17.76 4.63
C THR A 307 -2.95 18.57 5.24
N VAL A 308 -4.13 17.96 5.34
CA VAL A 308 -5.35 18.57 5.87
C VAL A 308 -5.95 17.64 6.91
N GLU A 309 -6.20 18.15 8.12
CA GLU A 309 -6.91 17.41 9.16
C GLU A 309 -8.38 17.19 8.76
N GLN A 310 -8.95 16.05 9.15
CA GLN A 310 -10.29 15.62 8.77
C GLN A 310 -11.15 15.27 9.99
N SER A 311 -12.45 15.46 9.86
CA SER A 311 -13.43 14.88 10.78
C SER A 311 -13.74 13.43 10.39
N VAL A 312 -14.33 12.67 11.32
CA VAL A 312 -14.93 11.36 11.01
C VAL A 312 -16.13 11.56 10.09
N GLY A 313 -16.25 10.75 9.04
CA GLY A 313 -17.35 10.85 8.07
C GLY A 313 -16.96 10.42 6.66
N LEU A 314 -17.91 10.54 5.74
CA LEU A 314 -17.64 10.40 4.31
C LEU A 314 -17.36 11.78 3.73
N HIS A 315 -16.23 11.90 3.03
CA HIS A 315 -15.77 13.16 2.46
C HIS A 315 -15.60 13.04 0.94
N GLU A 316 -15.70 14.17 0.26
CA GLU A 316 -15.35 14.31 -1.15
C GLU A 316 -14.32 15.43 -1.34
N ILE A 317 -13.24 15.12 -2.06
CA ILE A 317 -12.32 16.14 -2.56
C ILE A 317 -12.27 16.10 -4.08
N LYS A 318 -12.36 17.27 -4.71
CA LYS A 318 -12.34 17.42 -6.17
C LYS A 318 -11.54 18.63 -6.61
N GLN A 319 -11.02 18.57 -7.83
CA GLN A 319 -10.36 19.69 -8.50
C GLN A 319 -11.29 20.26 -9.57
N GLN A 320 -11.60 21.57 -9.47
CA GLN A 320 -12.64 22.24 -10.29
C GLN A 320 -12.41 22.23 -11.80
N HIS A 321 -11.16 22.16 -12.24
CA HIS A 321 -10.72 22.12 -13.63
C HIS A 321 -10.25 20.72 -14.05
N GLU A 322 -10.66 19.69 -13.29
CA GLU A 322 -10.32 18.29 -13.50
C GLU A 322 -8.80 17.99 -13.52
N ILE A 323 -7.97 18.84 -12.90
CA ILE A 323 -6.53 18.59 -12.81
C ILE A 323 -6.29 17.42 -11.84
N PRO A 324 -5.59 16.35 -12.28
CA PRO A 324 -5.33 15.18 -11.44
C PRO A 324 -4.46 15.49 -10.22
N PHE A 325 -4.77 14.84 -9.10
CA PHE A 325 -3.97 14.82 -7.89
C PHE A 325 -3.97 13.43 -7.25
N GLY A 326 -2.98 13.13 -6.41
CA GLY A 326 -2.92 11.93 -5.58
C GLY A 326 -3.51 12.19 -4.21
N LEU A 327 -4.10 11.16 -3.59
CA LEU A 327 -4.74 11.27 -2.28
C LEU A 327 -4.44 10.04 -1.43
N ILE A 328 -3.89 10.27 -0.25
CA ILE A 328 -3.69 9.27 0.81
C ILE A 328 -4.55 9.67 2.00
N VAL A 329 -5.26 8.70 2.57
CA VAL A 329 -6.06 8.89 3.79
C VAL A 329 -5.40 8.09 4.89
N TYR A 330 -5.24 8.69 6.05
CA TYR A 330 -4.69 7.99 7.19
C TYR A 330 -5.22 8.59 8.50
N GLY A 331 -5.26 7.77 9.53
CA GLY A 331 -5.78 8.17 10.82
C GLY A 331 -5.08 7.42 11.92
N ARG A 332 -4.99 8.03 13.09
CA ARG A 332 -4.31 7.43 14.24
C ARG A 332 -4.86 7.91 15.58
N ASN A 333 -4.59 7.13 16.59
CA ASN A 333 -4.69 7.52 17.99
C ASN A 333 -3.42 7.12 18.73
N GLN A 334 -3.42 7.13 20.06
CA GLN A 334 -2.24 6.77 20.85
C GLN A 334 -1.72 5.35 20.59
N TYR A 335 -2.60 4.40 20.25
CA TYR A 335 -2.33 2.97 20.22
C TYR A 335 -2.59 2.33 18.88
N SER A 336 -3.06 3.06 17.87
CA SER A 336 -3.37 2.46 16.58
C SER A 336 -3.42 3.46 15.44
N GLY A 337 -3.26 2.98 14.21
CA GLY A 337 -3.33 3.81 13.03
C GLY A 337 -3.66 3.00 11.79
N TYR A 338 -4.30 3.62 10.81
CA TYR A 338 -4.59 3.02 9.51
C TYR A 338 -4.16 3.96 8.40
N GLY A 339 -3.91 3.44 7.21
CA GLY A 339 -3.74 4.25 6.03
C GLY A 339 -4.14 3.52 4.77
N PHE A 340 -4.55 4.24 3.73
CA PHE A 340 -4.83 3.66 2.43
C PHE A 340 -4.78 4.73 1.32
N PRO A 341 -4.50 4.34 0.07
CA PRO A 341 -4.70 5.20 -1.09
C PRO A 341 -6.21 5.41 -1.30
N ALA A 342 -6.64 6.65 -1.54
CA ALA A 342 -8.06 6.92 -1.76
C ALA A 342 -8.58 6.41 -3.11
N GLY A 343 -7.70 6.08 -4.05
CA GLY A 343 -8.08 5.60 -5.37
C GLY A 343 -6.94 5.65 -6.39
N PHE A 344 -7.04 4.83 -7.43
CA PHE A 344 -6.12 4.82 -8.56
C PHE A 344 -6.88 5.02 -9.87
N ALA A 345 -6.35 5.84 -10.78
CA ALA A 345 -6.68 5.80 -12.19
C ALA A 345 -6.01 4.57 -12.82
N THR A 346 -6.76 3.47 -13.00
CA THR A 346 -6.21 2.20 -13.53
C THR A 346 -6.10 2.15 -15.05
N LYS A 347 -6.67 3.14 -15.77
CA LYS A 347 -6.36 3.39 -17.18
C LYS A 347 -5.23 4.41 -17.25
N ILE A 348 -3.99 3.93 -17.17
CA ILE A 348 -2.80 4.76 -17.34
C ILE A 348 -2.79 5.22 -18.81
N LYS A 349 -2.94 6.53 -19.06
CA LYS A 349 -2.66 7.09 -20.39
C LYS A 349 -1.13 7.01 -20.59
N PRO A 350 -0.66 6.48 -21.73
CA PRO A 350 0.76 6.23 -21.98
C PRO A 350 1.63 7.48 -21.87
#